data_AF-A0A645E7E4-F1
#
_entry.id   AF-A0A645E7E4-F1
#
_cell.length_a   1.000
_cell.length_b   1.000
_cell.length_c   1.000
_cell.angle_alpha   90.00
_cell.angle_beta   90.00
_cell.angle_gamma   90.00
#
_symmetry.space_group_name_H-M   'P 1'
#
loop_
_entity.id
_entity.type
_entity.pdbx_description
1 polymer ?
#
loop_
_entity_poly.entity_id
_entity_poly.type
_entity_poly.pdbx_seq_one_letter_code
_entity_poly.pdbx_strand_id
1 'polypeptide(L)' 'MAEDPVPRYEPFADRIVREAIERGEFDNLPGKGKPLHLKRVGDPDWWIKDKLEREQLDHGELRRQWRNRRDG' A
#
# COMPACT_ATOMS: atom_id res chain seq x y z
N MET A 1 28.43 9.58 -32.55
CA MET A 1 27.39 8.59 -32.20
C MET A 1 26.66 9.17 -31.00
N ALA A 2 25.42 9.65 -31.18
CA ALA A 2 24.60 9.99 -30.03
C ALA A 2 24.22 8.66 -29.36
N GLU A 3 24.51 8.50 -28.07
CA GLU A 3 24.05 7.35 -27.32
C GLU A 3 22.52 7.38 -27.30
N ASP A 4 21.86 6.32 -27.77
CA ASP A 4 20.42 6.15 -27.62
C ASP A 4 20.09 6.12 -26.11
N PRO A 5 19.12 6.92 -25.62
CA PRO A 5 18.77 6.89 -24.21
C PRO A 5 18.24 5.51 -23.84
N VAL A 6 18.74 4.94 -22.74
CA VAL A 6 18.23 3.69 -22.19
C VAL A 6 16.71 3.77 -22.05
N PRO A 7 15.94 2.80 -22.59
CA PRO A 7 14.50 2.80 -22.45
C PRO A 7 14.18 2.68 -20.96
N ARG A 8 13.53 3.71 -20.40
CA ARG A 8 13.06 3.68 -19.01
C ARG A 8 11.92 2.66 -18.95
N TYR A 9 12.23 1.45 -18.48
CA TYR A 9 11.20 0.47 -18.19
C TYR A 9 10.36 1.00 -17.03
N GLU A 10 9.07 1.21 -17.28
CA GLU A 10 8.13 1.51 -16.22
C GLU A 10 7.85 0.24 -15.41
N PRO A 11 8.04 0.24 -14.08
CA PRO A 11 7.64 -0.90 -13.26
C PRO A 11 6.16 -1.18 -13.45
N PHE A 12 5.77 -2.46 -13.48
CA PHE A 12 4.38 -2.85 -13.65
C PHE A 12 3.43 -2.16 -12.66
N ALA A 13 3.88 -1.95 -11.42
CA ALA A 13 3.11 -1.24 -10.40
C ALA A 13 2.79 0.21 -10.81
N ASP A 14 3.77 0.97 -11.29
CA ASP A 14 3.58 2.34 -11.75
C ASP A 14 2.59 2.42 -12.92
N ARG A 15 2.68 1.47 -13.86
CA ARG A 15 1.73 1.37 -14.97
C ARG A 15 0.29 1.19 -14.47
N ILE A 16 0.06 0.27 -13.54
CA ILE A 16 -1.26 0.00 -12.98
C ILE A 16 -1.82 1.24 -12.26
N VAL A 17 -0.98 1.94 -11.49
CA VAL A 17 -1.38 3.18 -10.81
C VAL A 17 -1.76 4.26 -11.82
N ARG A 18 -0.96 4.46 -12.88
CA ARG A 18 -1.28 5.45 -13.93
C ARG A 18 -2.61 5.13 -14.61
N GLU A 19 -2.81 3.89 -15.06
CA GLU A 19 -4.05 3.49 -15.74
C GLU A 19 -5.29 3.69 -14.84
N ALA A 20 -5.18 3.41 -13.53
CA ALA A 20 -6.26 3.64 -12.58
C ALA A 20 -6.54 5.15 -12.32
N ILE A 21 -5.51 5.99 -12.33
CA ILE A 21 -5.66 7.46 -12.29
C ILE A 21 -6.39 7.96 -13.55
N GLU A 22 -5.97 7.52 -14.74
CA GLU A 22 -6.57 7.93 -16.02
C GLU A 22 -8.06 7.56 -16.11
N ARG A 23 -8.45 6.44 -15.49
CA ARG A 23 -9.85 6.00 -15.41
C ARG A 23 -10.67 6.73 -14.34
N GLY A 24 -10.05 7.56 -13.51
CA GLY A 24 -10.72 8.21 -12.40
C GLY A 24 -11.14 7.26 -11.28
N GLU A 25 -10.48 6.09 -11.13
CA GLU A 25 -10.81 5.13 -10.06
C GLU A 25 -10.59 5.72 -8.66
N PHE A 26 -9.75 6.76 -8.55
CA PHE A 26 -9.50 7.51 -7.32
C PHE A 26 -10.47 8.68 -7.08
N ASP A 27 -11.39 8.96 -8.01
CA ASP A 27 -12.17 10.21 -7.94
C ASP A 27 -13.29 10.23 -6.92
N ASN A 28 -13.75 9.06 -6.48
CA ASN A 28 -14.87 8.92 -5.54
C ASN A 28 -14.46 8.18 -4.26
N LEU A 29 -13.19 8.29 -3.88
CA LEU A 29 -12.70 7.64 -2.67
C LEU A 29 -13.41 8.15 -1.41
N PRO A 30 -13.74 7.25 -0.47
CA PRO A 30 -14.28 7.64 0.81
C PRO A 30 -13.26 8.52 1.54
N GLY A 31 -13.62 9.80 1.74
CA GLY A 31 -12.75 10.78 2.38
C GLY A 31 -12.05 11.76 1.44
N LYS A 32 -12.26 11.67 0.11
CA LYS A 32 -11.73 12.68 -0.83
C LYS A 32 -12.19 14.08 -0.42
N GLY A 33 -11.23 15.01 -0.29
CA GLY A 33 -11.47 16.39 0.13
C GLY A 33 -11.79 16.61 1.61
N LYS A 34 -11.86 15.56 2.43
CA LYS A 34 -12.07 15.68 3.89
C LYS A 34 -10.72 15.78 4.61
N PRO A 35 -10.65 16.45 5.78
CA PRO A 35 -9.44 16.50 6.57
C PRO A 35 -8.98 15.10 6.98
N LEU A 36 -7.67 14.85 6.88
CA LEU A 36 -7.05 13.62 7.34
C LEU A 36 -6.88 13.67 8.86
N HIS A 37 -7.48 12.71 9.56
CA HIS A 37 -7.28 12.52 11.00
C HIS A 37 -6.15 11.53 11.21
N LEU A 38 -4.91 12.03 11.14
CA LEU A 38 -3.72 11.24 11.37
C LEU A 38 -3.61 10.93 12.87
N LYS A 39 -3.71 9.65 13.23
CA LYS A 39 -3.34 9.20 14.58
C LYS A 39 -1.81 9.20 14.69
N ARG A 40 -1.28 9.51 15.88
CA ARG A 40 0.16 9.42 16.19
C ARG A 40 1.05 10.21 15.21
N VAL A 41 0.73 11.49 15.03
CA VAL A 41 1.56 12.44 14.26
C VAL A 41 3.00 12.42 14.82
N GLY A 42 3.97 12.08 13.99
CA GLY A 42 5.40 12.00 14.35
C GLY A 42 5.98 10.58 14.38
N ASP A 43 5.13 9.54 14.29
CA ASP A 43 5.57 8.15 14.14
C ASP A 43 5.63 7.80 12.64
N PRO A 44 6.77 7.40 12.05
CA PRO A 44 6.85 7.05 10.63
C PRO A 44 6.00 5.83 10.25
N ASP A 45 5.73 4.92 11.19
CA ASP A 45 4.95 3.70 11.01
C ASP A 45 3.47 3.88 11.40
N TRP A 46 3.02 5.12 11.60
CA TRP A 46 1.66 5.45 12.03
C TRP A 46 0.58 4.76 11.18
N TRP A 47 0.80 4.71 9.87
CA TRP A 47 -0.16 4.16 8.90
C TRP A 47 -0.23 2.63 8.95
N ILE A 48 0.88 1.95 9.28
CA ILE A 48 0.92 0.49 9.45
C ILE A 48 0.11 0.12 10.68
N LYS A 49 0.36 0.80 11.80
CA LYS A 49 -0.34 0.58 13.06
C LYS A 49 -1.84 0.83 12.91
N ASP A 50 -2.21 1.94 12.27
CA ASP A 50 -3.62 2.26 12.03
C ASP A 50 -4.29 1.25 11.08
N LYS A 51 -3.57 0.72 10.07
CA LYS A 51 -4.09 -0.35 9.20
C LYS A 51 -4.29 -1.67 9.94
N LEU A 52 -3.34 -2.08 10.77
CA LEU A 52 -3.47 -3.29 11.59
C LEU A 52 -4.67 -3.20 12.55
N GLU A 53 -4.85 -2.04 13.19
CA GLU A 53 -6.00 -1.77 14.07
C GLU A 53 -7.33 -1.84 13.29
N ARG A 54 -7.43 -1.24 12.09
CA ARG A 54 -8.64 -1.24 11.25
C ARG A 54 -9.04 -2.64 10.78
N GLU A 55 -8.06 -3.42 10.34
CA GLU A 55 -8.28 -4.75 9.77
C GLU A 55 -8.35 -5.84 10.85
N GLN A 56 -8.26 -5.48 12.14
CA GLN A 56 -8.18 -6.42 13.28
C GLN A 56 -7.10 -7.49 13.10
N LEU A 57 -5.99 -7.10 12.46
CA LEU A 57 -4.86 -7.98 12.19
C LEU A 57 -3.91 -7.91 13.38
N ASP A 58 -3.81 -9.02 14.12
CA ASP A 58 -2.75 -9.19 15.10
C ASP A 58 -1.46 -9.60 14.36
N HIS A 59 -0.38 -8.83 14.55
CA HIS A 59 0.94 -9.14 13.98
C HIS A 59 1.41 -10.57 14.37
N GLY A 60 0.92 -11.12 15.49
CA GLY A 60 1.15 -12.48 15.93
C GLY A 60 0.33 -13.57 15.22
N GLU A 61 -0.74 -13.23 14.51
CA GLU A 61 -1.63 -14.22 13.85
C GLU A 61 -0.93 -14.87 12.64
N LEU A 62 -0.15 -14.08 11.88
CA LEU A 62 0.74 -14.58 10.82
C LEU A 62 1.83 -15.53 11.36
N ARG A 63 2.28 -15.33 12.61
CA ARG A 63 3.25 -16.22 13.28
C ARG A 63 2.61 -17.50 13.80
N ARG A 64 1.33 -17.46 14.18
CA ARG A 64 0.56 -18.61 14.68
C ARG A 64 0.19 -19.55 13.53
N GLN A 65 -0.17 -19.00 12.37
CA GLN A 65 -0.56 -19.76 11.17
C GLN A 65 0.60 -20.57 10.56
N TRP A 66 1.85 -20.13 10.69
CA TRP A 66 3.01 -20.85 10.13
C TRP A 66 3.51 -22.03 10.99
N ARG A 67 3.09 -22.11 12.26
CA ARG A 67 3.47 -23.22 13.15
C ARG A 67 2.64 -24.47 12.89
N ASN A 68 1.33 -24.31 12.64
CA ASN A 68 0.42 -25.44 12.43
C ASN A 68 0.61 -26.17 11.09
N ARG A 69 1.37 -25.58 10.14
CA ARG A 69 1.60 -26.17 8.82
C ARG A 69 2.87 -27.03 8.73
N ARG A 70 3.68 -27.08 9.81
CA ARG A 70 4.97 -27.81 9.84
C ARG A 70 4.91 -29.15 10.59
N ASP A 71 3.78 -29.46 11.23
CA ASP A 71 3.54 -30.69 11.99
C ASP A 71 2.36 -31.51 11.41
N GLY A 72 2.24 -31.55 10.08
CA GLY A 72 1.25 -32.36 9.35
C GLY A 72 1.93 -33.31 8.37
#